data_AF-A0A132MUN5-F1
#
_entry.id   AF-A0A132MUN5-F1
#
_cell.length_a   1.000
_cell.length_b   1.000
_cell.length_c   1.000
_cell.angle_alpha   90.00
_cell.angle_beta   90.00
_cell.angle_gamma   90.00
#
_symmetry.space_group_name_H-M   'P 1'
#
loop_
_entity.id
_entity.type
_entity.pdbx_description
1 polymer ?
#
loop_
_entity_poly.entity_id
_entity_poly.type
_entity_poly.pdbx_seq_one_letter_code
_entity_poly.pdbx_strand_id
1 'polypeptide(L)'
;MAWGFKVKPALQAMATSNMNCTANQFKRGRPTGYTDTHRNIPVSYHWHSTVPRNSFAADYQLGGMYTFRVNVGGHPGTANLRRVFNYILEGDNLMRHASKETEEPYTSELVIEYDDQSANTPQG
;
A
#
# COMPACT_ATOMS: atom_id res chain seq x y z
N MET A 1 8.45 -13.42 6.40
CA MET A 1 8.43 -13.07 4.95
C MET A 1 8.76 -11.60 4.82
N ALA A 2 9.80 -11.25 4.07
CA ALA A 2 10.11 -9.86 3.74
C ALA A 2 9.26 -9.41 2.55
N TRP A 3 8.88 -8.14 2.54
CA TRP A 3 8.11 -7.53 1.46
C TRP A 3 8.36 -6.03 1.41
N GLY A 4 7.99 -5.40 0.29
CA GLY A 4 8.14 -3.97 0.12
C GLY A 4 7.41 -3.46 -1.11
N PHE A 5 7.39 -2.15 -1.26
CA PHE A 5 6.81 -1.49 -2.42
C PHE A 5 7.58 -0.21 -2.76
N LYS A 6 7.49 0.16 -4.03
CA LYS A 6 8.03 1.41 -4.54
C LYS A 6 6.93 2.19 -5.23
N VAL A 7 6.80 3.47 -4.88
CA VAL A 7 5.89 4.39 -5.59
C VAL A 7 6.43 4.61 -7.01
N LYS A 8 5.57 4.62 -8.03
CA LYS A 8 6.01 4.85 -9.42
C LYS A 8 6.59 6.26 -9.58
N PRO A 9 7.65 6.47 -10.39
CA PRO A 9 8.27 7.78 -10.57
C PRO A 9 7.31 8.91 -10.94
N ALA A 10 6.30 8.64 -11.79
CA ALA A 10 5.30 9.62 -12.17
C ALA A 10 4.53 10.18 -10.95
N LEU A 11 4.21 9.32 -9.98
CA LEU A 11 3.52 9.73 -8.76
C LEU A 11 4.46 10.40 -7.76
N GLN A 12 5.75 10.00 -7.74
CA GLN A 12 6.78 10.70 -6.96
C GLN A 12 6.97 12.14 -7.47
N ALA A 13 6.96 12.36 -8.79
CA ALA A 13 7.14 13.67 -9.40
C ALA A 13 5.99 14.64 -9.08
N MET A 14 4.80 14.12 -8.76
CA MET A 14 3.64 14.92 -8.35
C MET A 14 3.63 15.22 -6.85
N ALA A 15 4.47 14.56 -6.04
CA ALA A 15 4.44 14.68 -4.59
C ALA A 15 4.96 16.04 -4.12
N THR A 16 4.25 16.63 -3.17
CA THR A 16 4.60 17.91 -2.52
C THR A 16 4.86 17.77 -1.02
N SER A 17 4.70 16.57 -0.46
CA SER A 17 5.06 16.27 0.92
C SER A 17 5.74 14.90 1.04
N ASN A 18 6.32 14.65 2.21
CA ASN A 18 6.64 13.30 2.64
C ASN A 18 5.37 12.45 2.79
N MET A 19 5.57 11.14 2.78
CA MET A 19 4.55 10.10 2.82
C MET A 19 4.43 9.50 4.21
N ASN A 20 3.19 9.16 4.58
CA ASN A 20 2.87 8.31 5.70
C ASN A 20 2.42 6.95 5.19
N CYS A 21 2.91 5.89 5.80
CA CYS A 21 2.70 4.52 5.39
C CYS A 21 2.16 3.70 6.55
N THR A 22 1.12 2.92 6.31
CA THR A 22 0.68 1.86 7.23
C THR A 22 0.57 0.55 6.47
N ALA A 23 0.85 -0.54 7.17
CA ALA A 23 0.67 -1.87 6.64
C ALA A 23 0.07 -2.81 7.67
N ASN A 24 -0.76 -3.75 7.21
CA ASN A 24 -1.46 -4.72 8.03
C ASN A 24 -1.56 -6.06 7.31
N GLN A 25 -1.78 -7.14 8.07
CA GLN A 25 -1.94 -8.48 7.50
C GLN A 25 -3.17 -9.17 8.07
N PHE A 26 -3.91 -9.83 7.18
CA PHE A 26 -5.05 -10.66 7.48
C PHE A 26 -4.75 -12.13 7.11
N LYS A 27 -5.26 -13.06 7.92
CA LYS A 27 -5.27 -14.49 7.63
C LYS A 27 -6.72 -14.93 7.52
N ARG A 28 -7.13 -15.43 6.35
CA ARG A 28 -8.53 -15.82 6.07
C ARG A 28 -9.55 -14.73 6.49
N GLY A 29 -9.25 -13.49 6.12
CA GLY A 29 -10.09 -12.32 6.42
C GLY A 29 -10.03 -11.79 7.87
N ARG A 30 -9.22 -12.38 8.76
CA ARG A 30 -9.08 -11.91 10.15
C ARG A 30 -7.73 -11.23 10.38
N PRO A 31 -7.67 -10.10 11.11
CA PRO A 31 -6.40 -9.47 11.46
C PRO A 31 -5.46 -10.43 12.19
N THR A 32 -4.18 -10.44 11.82
CA THR A 32 -3.14 -11.25 12.48
C THR A 32 -2.49 -10.55 13.66
N GLY A 33 -2.74 -9.24 13.82
CA GLY A 33 -2.04 -8.38 14.78
C GLY A 33 -0.74 -7.78 14.23
N TYR A 34 -0.27 -8.20 13.04
CA TYR A 34 0.82 -7.51 12.37
C TYR A 34 0.37 -6.12 11.91
N THR A 35 1.10 -5.11 12.36
CA THR A 35 1.00 -3.73 11.89
C THR A 35 2.39 -3.13 11.78
N ASP A 36 2.62 -2.32 10.75
CA ASP A 36 3.84 -1.55 10.59
C ASP A 36 3.48 -0.14 10.11
N THR A 37 4.01 0.89 10.78
CA THR A 37 3.72 2.29 10.50
C THR A 37 5.00 3.09 10.39
N HIS A 38 5.15 3.78 9.27
CA HIS A 38 6.24 4.71 9.02
C HIS A 38 5.66 6.08 8.69
N ARG A 39 6.08 7.11 9.44
CA ARG A 39 5.61 8.49 9.21
C ARG A 39 6.72 9.33 8.62
N ASN A 40 6.33 10.35 7.86
CA ASN A 40 7.23 11.38 7.36
C ASN A 40 8.45 10.83 6.58
N ILE A 41 8.23 9.85 5.70
CA ILE A 41 9.29 9.29 4.87
C ILE A 41 9.24 9.88 3.44
N PRO A 42 10.36 10.03 2.73
CA PRO A 42 10.35 10.49 1.35
C PRO A 42 9.49 9.59 0.46
N VAL A 43 8.74 10.15 -0.50
CA VAL A 43 7.92 9.35 -1.44
C VAL A 43 8.79 8.45 -2.33
N SER A 44 10.06 8.80 -2.52
CA SER A 44 11.06 8.00 -3.23
C SER A 44 11.61 6.81 -2.42
N TYR A 45 11.33 6.74 -1.11
CA TYR A 45 11.79 5.67 -0.24
C TYR A 45 11.22 4.32 -0.69
N HIS A 46 12.10 3.31 -0.79
CA HIS A 46 11.67 1.94 -0.92
C HIS A 46 11.23 1.45 0.44
N TRP A 47 9.93 1.47 0.68
CA TRP A 47 9.38 0.97 1.92
C TRP A 47 9.41 -0.56 1.93
N HIS A 48 9.82 -1.12 3.05
CA HIS A 48 9.92 -2.55 3.25
C HIS A 48 9.58 -2.90 4.69
N SER A 49 9.11 -4.12 4.90
CA SER A 49 8.85 -4.67 6.23
C SER A 49 9.00 -6.19 6.23
N THR A 50 8.99 -6.77 7.42
CA THR A 50 9.04 -8.23 7.61
C THR A 50 7.87 -8.67 8.45
N VAL A 51 7.06 -9.58 7.88
CA VAL A 51 5.98 -10.22 8.60
C VAL A 51 6.52 -11.45 9.36
N PRO A 52 6.39 -11.50 10.70
CA PRO A 52 6.79 -12.65 11.49
C PRO A 52 5.71 -13.75 11.49
N ARG A 53 6.11 -15.01 11.70
CA ARG A 53 5.22 -16.12 12.08
C ARG A 53 4.08 -16.45 11.11
N ASN A 54 4.34 -16.42 9.80
CA ASN A 54 3.40 -16.98 8.84
C ASN A 54 3.39 -18.52 8.93
N SER A 55 2.21 -19.13 8.94
CA SER A 55 2.03 -20.58 8.84
C SER A 55 1.94 -21.01 7.38
N PHE A 56 2.43 -22.21 7.06
CA PHE A 56 2.24 -22.81 5.74
C PHE A 56 0.76 -23.10 5.43
N ALA A 57 0.43 -23.22 4.14
CA ALA A 57 -0.88 -23.59 3.61
C ALA A 57 -2.06 -22.73 4.13
N ALA A 58 -1.79 -21.45 4.44
CA ALA A 58 -2.79 -20.50 4.88
C ALA A 58 -2.89 -19.31 3.92
N ASP A 59 -4.12 -18.90 3.64
CA ASP A 59 -4.41 -17.72 2.84
C ASP A 59 -4.17 -16.45 3.65
N TYR A 60 -3.23 -15.65 3.17
CA TYR A 60 -2.90 -14.36 3.72
C TYR A 60 -3.23 -13.24 2.74
N GLN A 61 -3.61 -12.11 3.31
CA GLN A 61 -3.73 -10.83 2.62
C GLN A 61 -2.87 -9.81 3.35
N LEU A 62 -1.93 -9.20 2.64
CA LEU A 62 -1.08 -8.13 3.12
C LEU A 62 -1.53 -6.83 2.48
N GLY A 63 -1.84 -5.83 3.30
CA GLY A 63 -2.36 -4.55 2.86
C GLY A 63 -1.42 -3.41 3.24
N GLY A 64 -1.37 -2.40 2.39
CA GLY A 64 -0.66 -1.15 2.63
C GLY A 64 -1.51 0.06 2.25
N MET A 65 -1.40 1.13 3.03
CA MET A 65 -1.99 2.44 2.73
C MET A 65 -0.93 3.52 2.84
N TYR A 66 -0.83 4.33 1.79
CA TYR A 66 0.15 5.41 1.70
C TYR A 66 -0.53 6.72 1.39
N THR A 67 -0.23 7.74 2.19
CA THR A 67 -0.86 9.05 2.06
C THR A 67 0.20 10.14 2.00
N PHE A 68 0.10 11.01 1.01
CA PHE A 68 0.96 12.19 0.83
C PHE A 68 0.25 13.26 -0.01
N ARG A 69 0.73 14.49 0.09
CA ARG A 69 0.25 15.62 -0.69
C ARG A 69 0.81 15.57 -2.10
N VAL A 70 0.00 15.97 -3.06
CA VAL A 70 0.34 16.05 -4.48
C VAL A 70 -0.08 17.38 -5.08
N ASN A 71 0.50 17.71 -6.22
CA ASN A 71 0.03 18.76 -7.11
C ASN A 71 -0.04 18.19 -8.53
N VAL A 72 -1.25 18.10 -9.08
CA VAL A 72 -1.50 17.55 -10.42
C VAL A 72 -1.91 18.69 -11.34
N GLY A 73 -0.99 19.13 -12.19
CA GLY A 73 -1.27 20.19 -13.17
C GLY A 73 -1.76 21.50 -12.54
N GLY A 74 -1.22 21.90 -11.39
CA GLY A 74 -1.63 23.11 -10.65
C GLY A 74 -2.72 22.88 -9.59
N HIS A 75 -3.28 21.68 -9.51
CA HIS A 75 -4.34 21.33 -8.56
C HIS A 75 -3.75 20.58 -7.36
N PRO A 76 -3.65 21.21 -6.18
CA PRO A 76 -3.21 20.52 -4.97
C PRO A 76 -4.25 19.48 -4.52
N GLY A 77 -3.76 18.41 -3.90
CA GLY A 77 -4.61 17.36 -3.37
C GLY A 77 -3.84 16.37 -2.49
N THR A 78 -4.54 15.33 -2.04
CA THR A 78 -4.00 14.21 -1.28
C THR A 78 -4.08 12.94 -2.12
N ALA A 79 -2.93 12.29 -2.33
CA ALA A 79 -2.90 10.95 -2.90
C ALA A 79 -3.02 9.90 -1.78
N ASN A 80 -4.02 9.03 -1.92
CA ASN A 80 -4.24 7.84 -1.11
C ASN A 80 -3.98 6.60 -1.97
N LEU A 81 -2.91 5.89 -1.65
CA LEU A 81 -2.43 4.75 -2.42
C LEU A 81 -2.65 3.48 -1.62
N ARG A 82 -3.60 2.65 -2.06
CA ARG A 82 -3.89 1.35 -1.45
C ARG A 82 -3.19 0.24 -2.23
N ARG A 83 -2.67 -0.75 -1.50
CA ARG A 83 -2.03 -1.94 -2.04
C ARG A 83 -2.52 -3.18 -1.30
N VAL A 84 -2.74 -4.25 -2.05
CA VAL A 84 -3.11 -5.55 -1.49
C VAL A 84 -2.29 -6.63 -2.19
N PHE A 85 -1.72 -7.54 -1.41
CA PHE A 85 -0.99 -8.72 -1.89
C PHE A 85 -1.56 -9.97 -1.22
N ASN A 86 -2.13 -10.87 -2.02
CA ASN A 86 -2.70 -12.13 -1.55
C ASN A 86 -1.69 -13.25 -1.78
N TYR A 87 -1.41 -14.06 -0.76
CA TYR A 87 -0.40 -15.12 -0.87
C TYR A 87 -0.68 -16.31 0.04
N ILE A 88 -0.07 -17.44 -0.31
CA ILE A 88 0.01 -18.67 0.48
C ILE A 88 1.50 -19.01 0.60
N LEU A 89 1.95 -19.46 1.77
CA LEU A 89 3.29 -20.03 1.92
C LEU A 89 3.20 -21.55 1.73
N GLU A 90 3.90 -22.06 0.73
CA GLU A 90 4.11 -23.50 0.55
C GLU A 90 5.40 -23.92 1.27
N GLY A 91 5.40 -25.11 1.89
CA GLY A 91 6.58 -25.70 2.53
C GLY A 91 7.06 -26.91 1.73
N ASP A 92 8.36 -27.21 1.79
CA ASP A 92 9.05 -28.24 0.98
C ASP A 92 8.70 -29.71 1.29
N ASN A 93 7.50 -29.97 1.79
CA ASN A 93 6.91 -31.30 1.77
C ASN A 93 5.41 -31.14 1.65
N LEU A 94 4.83 -31.81 0.64
CA LEU A 94 3.45 -32.29 0.50
C LEU A 94 2.89 -32.02 -0.90
N MET A 95 2.83 -33.10 -1.69
CA MET A 95 1.77 -33.43 -2.66
C MET A 95 0.90 -32.27 -3.14
N ARG A 96 1.06 -31.89 -4.40
CA ARG A 96 0.05 -31.29 -5.31
C ARG A 96 -1.18 -30.75 -4.59
N HIS A 97 -1.08 -29.60 -3.95
CA HIS A 97 -2.22 -28.72 -3.87
C HIS A 97 -2.07 -27.78 -5.05
N ALA A 98 -3.00 -27.89 -6.01
CA ALA A 98 -3.16 -26.89 -7.05
C ALA A 98 -3.21 -25.54 -6.34
N SER A 99 -2.18 -24.73 -6.54
CA SER A 99 -2.22 -23.31 -6.21
C SER A 99 -3.53 -22.82 -6.80
N LYS A 100 -4.49 -22.50 -5.95
CA LYS A 100 -5.67 -21.78 -6.42
C LYS A 100 -5.06 -20.47 -6.90
N GLU A 101 -4.94 -20.31 -8.22
CA GLU A 101 -4.54 -19.04 -8.82
C GLU A 101 -5.44 -18.01 -8.15
N THR A 102 -4.85 -17.20 -7.27
CA THR A 102 -5.54 -16.02 -6.80
C THR A 102 -5.68 -15.18 -8.05
N GLU A 103 -6.91 -15.03 -8.55
CA GLU A 103 -7.19 -14.38 -9.85
C GLU A 103 -6.51 -13.01 -9.96
N GLU A 104 -6.21 -12.35 -8.84
CA GLU A 104 -5.23 -11.26 -8.75
C GLU A 104 -4.35 -11.39 -7.49
N PRO A 105 -3.08 -11.85 -7.60
CA PRO A 105 -2.18 -12.00 -6.44
C PRO A 105 -1.76 -10.65 -5.86
N TYR A 106 -1.96 -9.57 -6.62
CA TYR A 106 -1.62 -8.21 -6.23
C TYR A 106 -2.58 -7.21 -6.88
N THR A 107 -3.06 -6.24 -6.09
CA THR A 107 -3.82 -5.11 -6.60
C THR A 107 -3.29 -3.79 -6.04
N SER A 108 -3.49 -2.73 -6.83
CA SER A 108 -3.06 -1.39 -6.50
C SER A 108 -4.10 -0.37 -6.92
N GLU A 109 -4.53 0.46 -5.98
CA GLU A 109 -5.51 1.51 -6.19
C GLU A 109 -4.89 2.86 -5.81
N LEU A 110 -5.15 3.88 -6.61
CA LEU A 110 -4.76 5.27 -6.35
C LEU A 110 -6.04 6.12 -6.40
N VAL A 111 -6.30 6.82 -5.31
CA VAL A 111 -7.32 7.86 -5.22
C VAL A 111 -6.61 9.18 -4.98
N ILE A 112 -6.99 10.22 -5.71
CA ILE A 112 -6.53 11.60 -5.47
C ILE A 112 -7.75 12.42 -5.06
N GLU A 113 -7.72 12.93 -3.84
CA GLU A 113 -8.72 13.86 -3.30
C GLU A 113 -8.17 15.28 -3.47
N TYR A 114 -8.77 16.05 -4.38
CA TYR A 114 -8.37 17.44 -4.62
C TYR A 114 -8.89 18.35 -3.51
N ASP A 115 -8.11 19.39 -3.19
CA ASP A 115 -8.58 20.42 -2.28
C ASP A 115 -9.64 21.28 -2.98
N ASP A 116 -10.74 21.61 -2.30
CA ASP A 116 -11.73 22.55 -2.81
C ASP A 116 -11.09 23.93 -3.07
N GLN A 117 -11.15 24.40 -4.33
CA GLN A 117 -10.59 25.70 -4.73
C GLN A 117 -11.54 26.89 -4.49
N SER A 118 -12.67 26.70 -3.80
CA SER A 118 -13.74 27.70 -3.69
C SER A 118 -13.52 28.80 -2.65
N ALA A 119 -12.35 28.88 -2.01
CA ALA A 119 -12.12 29.81 -0.88
C ALA A 119 -11.20 31.02 -1.18
N ASN A 120 -10.79 31.28 -2.42
CA ASN A 120 -9.90 32.42 -2.72
C ASN A 120 -10.36 33.22 -3.95
N THR A 121 -11.46 33.95 -3.80
CA THR A 121 -11.67 35.17 -4.60
C THR A 121 -11.47 36.37 -3.68
N PRO A 122 -10.37 37.14 -3.81
CA PRO A 122 -10.28 38.45 -3.19
C PRO A 122 -11.37 39.32 -3.83
N GLN A 123 -12.31 39.81 -3.04
CA GLN A 123 -13.18 40.91 -3.46
C GLN A 123 -12.31 42.15 -3.54
N GLY A 124 -11.88 42.49 -4.76
CA GLY A 124 -11.36 43.81 -5.10
C GLY A 124 -12.50 44.78 -5.38
#